data_AF-A0A3M0ZL70-F1
#
_entry.id   AF-A0A3M0ZL70-F1
#
_cell.length_a   1.000
_cell.length_b   1.000
_cell.length_c   1.000
_cell.angle_alpha   90.00
_cell.angle_beta   90.00
_cell.angle_gamma   90.00
#
_symmetry.space_group_name_H-M   'P 1'
#
loop_
_entity.id
_entity.type
_entity.pdbx_description
1 polymer ?
#
loop_
_entity_poly.entity_id
_entity_poly.type
_entity_poly.pdbx_seq_one_letter_code
_entity_poly.pdbx_strand_id
1 'polypeptide(L)'
;MAKDTIEMEGVVKECFPNTTFRVKCDNGHELLAYLAGKMRRFYIKVLPGDRVVVEISPYDLTKGRITKRLSQVGKGGPAPEDLSEDEGTDGSQ
;
A
#
# COMPACT_ATOMS: atom_id res chain seq x y z
N MET A 1 2.07 28.25 5.90
CA MET A 1 2.86 27.34 6.77
C MET A 1 2.84 25.97 6.13
N ALA A 2 3.94 25.57 5.51
CA ALA A 2 4.07 24.22 4.94
C ALA A 2 4.04 23.24 6.12
N LYS A 3 3.05 22.35 6.16
CA LYS A 3 3.10 21.21 7.07
C LYS A 3 4.11 20.26 6.48
N ASP A 4 5.31 20.20 7.04
CA ASP A 4 6.22 19.09 6.83
C ASP A 4 5.53 17.83 7.37
N THR A 5 4.80 17.13 6.51
CA THR A 5 4.21 15.82 6.79
C THR A 5 4.97 14.78 5.99
N ILE A 6 5.28 13.67 6.63
CA ILE A 6 6.02 12.56 6.04
C ILE A 6 4.98 11.63 5.41
N GLU A 7 5.05 11.41 4.11
CA GLU A 7 4.23 10.41 3.43
C GLU A 7 4.91 9.04 3.50
N MET A 8 4.16 8.02 3.90
CA MET A 8 4.64 6.66 3.97
C MET A 8 3.58 5.66 3.49
N GLU A 9 4.03 4.59 2.87
CA GLU A 9 3.17 3.49 2.43
C GLU A 9 2.99 2.45 3.53
N GLY A 10 1.82 1.81 3.53
CA GLY A 10 1.53 0.73 4.45
C GLY A 10 0.31 -0.07 4.05
N VAL A 11 0.09 -1.17 4.78
CA VAL A 11 -1.03 -2.08 4.60
C VAL A 11 -1.97 -1.96 5.79
N VAL A 12 -3.26 -1.85 5.53
CA VAL A 12 -4.28 -1.82 6.57
C VAL A 12 -4.39 -3.21 7.20
N LYS A 13 -4.16 -3.31 8.51
CA LYS A 13 -4.25 -4.55 9.28
C LYS A 13 -5.65 -4.76 9.85
N GLU A 14 -6.20 -3.73 10.48
CA GLU A 14 -7.46 -3.80 11.22
C GLU A 14 -8.27 -2.51 11.03
N CYS A 15 -9.59 -2.61 11.06
CA CYS A 15 -10.50 -1.47 11.02
C CYS A 15 -11.31 -1.39 12.33
N PHE A 16 -11.27 -0.23 12.98
CA PHE A 16 -12.03 0.07 14.19
C PHE A 16 -13.31 0.84 13.86
N PRO A 17 -14.38 0.70 14.68
CA PRO A 17 -15.67 1.36 14.45
C PRO A 17 -15.61 2.89 14.43
N ASN A 18 -14.60 3.51 15.05
CA ASN A 18 -14.42 4.97 15.09
C ASN A 18 -13.79 5.56 13.81
N THR A 19 -13.95 4.90 12.65
CA THR A 19 -13.28 5.30 11.39
C THR A 19 -11.76 5.42 11.54
N THR A 20 -11.19 4.62 12.44
CA THR A 20 -9.76 4.54 12.71
C THR A 20 -9.25 3.21 12.20
N PHE A 21 -8.10 3.21 11.55
CA PHE A 21 -7.53 2.04 10.91
C PHE A 21 -6.15 1.80 11.47
N ARG A 22 -5.84 0.54 11.77
CA ARG A 22 -4.50 0.13 12.11
C ARG A 22 -3.75 -0.10 10.82
N VAL A 23 -2.73 0.72 10.56
CA VAL A 23 -1.89 0.59 9.38
C VAL A 23 -0.53 0.10 9.81
N LYS A 24 -0.06 -0.98 9.18
CA LYS A 24 1.30 -1.45 9.30
C LYS A 24 2.11 -0.85 8.16
N CYS A 25 3.02 0.05 8.51
CA CYS A 25 3.91 0.67 7.54
C CYS A 25 4.99 -0.31 7.10
N ASP A 26 5.54 -0.09 5.90
CA ASP A 26 6.58 -0.96 5.35
C ASP A 26 7.86 -0.95 6.22
N ASN A 27 8.09 0.13 6.97
CA ASN A 27 9.16 0.25 7.96
C ASN A 27 8.97 -0.67 9.19
N GLY A 28 7.86 -1.41 9.28
CA GLY A 28 7.56 -2.34 10.38
C GLY A 28 6.82 -1.71 11.57
N HIS A 29 6.62 -0.39 11.57
CA HIS A 29 5.84 0.30 12.60
C HIS A 29 4.34 0.18 12.35
N GLU A 30 3.58 0.11 13.44
CA GLU A 30 2.12 0.13 13.41
C GLU A 30 1.61 1.43 14.00
N LEU A 31 0.68 2.07 13.29
CA LEU A 31 0.10 3.34 13.71
C LEU A 31 -1.42 3.35 13.51
N LEU A 32 -2.07 4.28 14.20
CA LEU A 32 -3.50 4.52 14.08
C LEU A 32 -3.73 5.68 13.12
N ALA A 33 -4.39 5.40 12.00
CA ALA A 33 -4.68 6.40 10.98
C ALA A 33 -6.17 6.63 10.81
N TYR A 34 -6.55 7.88 10.57
CA TYR A 34 -7.92 8.26 10.24
C TYR A 34 -8.04 8.66 8.76
N LEU A 35 -9.23 8.52 8.19
CA LEU A 35 -9.49 8.91 6.80
C LEU A 35 -9.37 10.43 6.63
N ALA A 36 -8.67 10.87 5.58
CA ALA A 36 -8.74 12.25 5.15
C ALA A 36 -10.17 12.62 4.71
N GLY A 37 -10.58 13.86 4.97
CA GLY A 37 -11.91 14.35 4.56
C GLY A 37 -12.18 14.20 3.06
N LYS A 38 -11.13 14.27 2.23
CA LYS A 38 -11.20 14.03 0.78
C LYS A 38 -11.72 12.62 0.49
N MET A 39 -11.25 11.58 1.19
CA MET A 39 -11.71 10.22 0.99
C MET A 39 -13.20 10.04 1.28
N ARG A 40 -13.70 10.69 2.36
CA ARG A 40 -15.12 10.65 2.72
C ARG A 40 -15.99 11.27 1.62
N ARG A 41 -15.55 12.37 0.99
CA ARG A 41 -16.27 13.00 -0.14
C ARG A 41 -16.34 12.09 -1.37
N PHE A 42 -15.29 11.31 -1.64
CA PHE A 42 -15.24 10.38 -2.78
C PHE A 42 -15.78 8.98 -2.44
N TYR A 43 -16.40 8.78 -1.27
CA TYR A 43 -16.92 7.48 -0.82
C TYR A 43 -15.91 6.33 -0.91
N ILE A 44 -14.62 6.63 -0.73
CA ILE A 44 -13.56 5.61 -0.80
C ILE A 44 -13.66 4.73 0.45
N LYS A 45 -14.00 3.46 0.24
CA LYS A 45 -13.98 2.44 1.28
C LYS A 45 -12.57 1.84 1.39
N VAL A 46 -12.09 1.77 2.62
CA VAL A 46 -10.81 1.15 2.98
C VAL A 46 -11.13 -0.11 3.78
N LEU A 47 -10.58 -1.24 3.35
CA LEU A 47 -10.75 -2.54 3.98
C LEU A 47 -9.41 -3.04 4.52
N PRO A 48 -9.42 -3.95 5.52
CA PRO A 48 -8.22 -4.68 5.91
C PRO A 48 -7.61 -5.40 4.70
N GLY A 49 -6.29 -5.31 4.55
CA GLY A 49 -5.54 -5.85 3.41
C GLY A 49 -5.26 -4.83 2.29
N ASP A 50 -5.92 -3.68 2.30
CA ASP A 50 -5.64 -2.64 1.30
C ASP A 50 -4.31 -1.94 1.54
N ARG A 51 -3.58 -1.65 0.46
CA ARG A 51 -2.45 -0.72 0.48
C ARG A 51 -2.92 0.72 0.46
N VAL A 52 -2.36 1.51 1.35
CA VAL A 52 -2.72 2.92 1.55
C VAL A 52 -1.48 3.78 1.73
N VAL A 53 -1.60 5.05 1.36
CA VAL A 53 -0.61 6.08 1.65
C VAL A 53 -1.09 6.87 2.86
N VAL A 54 -0.19 7.00 3.83
CA VAL A 54 -0.44 7.65 5.12
C VAL A 54 0.51 8.84 5.27
N GLU A 55 -0.06 10.00 5.56
CA GLU A 55 0.68 11.18 6.01
C GLU A 55 0.84 11.14 7.53
N ILE A 56 2.07 11.18 7.99
CA ILE A 56 2.43 11.20 9.41
C ILE A 56 2.96 12.58 9.74
N SER A 57 2.54 13.12 10.88
CA SER A 57 3.13 14.37 11.38
C SER A 57 4.46 14.03 12.06
N PRO A 58 5.55 14.76 11.79
CA PRO A 58 6.87 14.49 12.38
C PRO A 58 6.87 14.66 13.91
N TYR A 59 5.84 15.29 14.46
CA TYR A 59 5.62 15.46 15.89
C TYR A 59 5.02 14.21 16.57
N ASP A 60 4.31 13.35 15.83
CA ASP A 60 3.67 12.16 16.38
C ASP A 60 3.63 11.04 15.32
N LEU A 61 4.54 10.08 15.48
CA LEU A 61 4.66 8.90 14.61
C LEU A 61 3.58 7.83 14.88
N THR A 62 2.80 7.96 15.95
CA THR A 62 1.76 7.00 16.32
C THR A 62 0.42 7.26 15.62
N LYS A 63 0.26 8.48 15.09
CA LYS A 63 -0.97 8.93 14.43
C LYS A 63 -0.70 9.33 12.99
N GLY A 64 -1.53 8.81 12.10
CA GLY A 64 -1.45 9.10 10.66
C GLY A 64 -2.76 9.61 10.09
N ARG A 65 -2.68 10.15 8.88
CA ARG A 65 -3.82 10.51 8.04
C ARG A 65 -3.74 9.75 6.74
N ILE A 66 -4.77 8.96 6.43
CA ILE A 66 -4.84 8.23 5.16
C ILE A 66 -5.28 9.19 4.06
N THR A 67 -4.41 9.45 3.07
CA THR A 67 -4.69 10.38 1.96
C THR A 67 -5.15 9.67 0.70
N LYS A 68 -4.55 8.50 0.39
CA LYS A 68 -4.85 7.75 -0.83
C LYS A 68 -4.88 6.23 -0.59
N ARG A 69 -5.77 5.53 -1.29
CA ARG A 69 -5.76 4.06 -1.41
C ARG A 69 -5.06 3.69 -2.72
N LEU A 70 -4.09 2.80 -2.66
CA LEU A 70 -3.40 2.24 -3.81
C LEU A 70 -4.23 1.04 -4.31
N SER A 71 -5.27 1.32 -5.09
CA SER A 71 -6.02 0.27 -5.78
C SER A 71 -5.13 -0.32 -6.86
N GLN A 72 -4.91 -1.64 -6.85
CA GLN A 72 -4.32 -2.34 -8.00
C GLN A 72 -5.33 -2.35 -9.15
N VAL A 73 -5.53 -1.21 -9.81
CA VAL A 73 -6.19 -1.18 -11.11
C VAL A 73 -5.12 -1.52 -12.13
N GLY A 74 -5.06 -2.80 -12.51
CA GLY A 74 -4.32 -3.28 -13.67
C GLY A 74 -2.91 -3.81 -13.38
N LYS A 75 -2.80 -5.02 -12.83
CA LYS A 75 -1.76 -5.91 -13.34
C LYS A 75 -2.33 -6.62 -14.56
N GLY A 76 -1.87 -6.20 -15.74
CA GLY A 76 -1.84 -7.07 -16.91
C GLY A 76 -1.23 -8.42 -16.53
N GLY A 77 -1.76 -9.47 -17.14
CA GLY A 77 -1.55 -10.85 -16.74
C GLY A 77 -0.10 -11.34 -16.76
N PRO A 78 0.12 -12.55 -16.23
CA PRO A 78 1.38 -13.29 -16.37
C PRO A 78 1.51 -13.77 -17.83
N ALA A 79 2.70 -13.99 -18.39
CA ALA A 79 3.66 -14.94 -17.85
C ALA A 79 5.12 -14.53 -18.05
N PRO A 80 6.01 -14.97 -17.13
CA PRO A 80 7.41 -15.15 -17.50
C PRO A 80 7.45 -16.15 -18.66
N GLU A 81 8.01 -15.74 -19.80
CA GLU A 81 8.47 -16.69 -20.81
C GLU A 81 9.52 -17.59 -20.13
N ASP A 82 9.14 -18.85 -20.03
CA ASP A 82 9.89 -19.97 -19.49
C ASP A 82 11.38 -19.89 -19.84
N LEU A 83 12.22 -19.86 -18.80
CA LEU A 83 13.60 -20.33 -18.88
C LEU A 83 13.59 -21.80 -18.45
N SER A 84 13.66 -22.71 -19.43
CA SER A 84 14.27 -24.04 -19.29
C SER A 84 14.57 -24.53 -20.72
N GLU A 85 15.83 -24.46 -21.15
CA GLU A 85 16.80 -25.56 -21.08
C GLU A 85 16.39 -26.73 -21.99
N ASP A 86 17.05 -26.87 -23.14
CA ASP A 86 17.87 -28.06 -23.37
C ASP A 86 18.84 -27.85 -24.54
N GLU A 87 20.09 -28.24 -24.32
CA GLU A 87 21.14 -28.29 -25.32
C GLU A 87 20.82 -29.31 -26.42
N GLY A 88 20.71 -28.83 -27.66
CA GLY A 88 20.70 -29.68 -28.85
C GLY A 88 22.07 -29.67 -29.52
N THR A 89 23.02 -30.45 -29.00
CA THR A 89 24.10 -30.96 -29.83
C THR A 89 23.49 -31.84 -30.93
N ASP A 90 23.63 -31.46 -32.19
CA ASP A 90 23.66 -32.46 -33.28
C ASP A 90 24.82 -32.12 -34.21
N GLY A 91 25.93 -32.80 -33.95
CA GLY A 91 26.90 -33.03 -35.00
C GLY A 91 26.37 -34.15 -35.89
N SER A 92 26.20 -33.88 -37.17
CA SER A 92 26.13 -34.92 -38.20
C SER A 92 26.53 -34.33 -39.55
N GLN A 93 27.80 -34.61 -39.89
CA GLN A 93 28.40 -34.79 -41.23
C GLN A 93 28.31 -33.66 -42.29
#